data_AF-K2S4L5-F1
#
_entry.id   AF-K2S4L5-F1
#
_cell.length_a   1.000
_cell.length_b   1.000
_cell.length_c   1.000
_cell.angle_alpha   90.00
_cell.angle_beta   90.00
_cell.angle_gamma   90.00
#
_symmetry.space_group_name_H-M   'P 1'
#
loop_
_entity.id
_entity.type
_entity.pdbx_description
1 polymer ?
#
loop_
_entity_poly.entity_id
_entity_poly.type
_entity_poly.pdbx_seq_one_letter_code
_entity_poly.pdbx_strand_id
1 'polypeptide(L)'
;MARRSSTFLLAFLLLLGVFFFTGSPTRSLHHRRAFKACVLDPELAKRAQRAKIPTKTDNQTLRQLFGIPNLLDSYSHCYDANTRLVPYGFDQHQQYTDGKAIWAGRDWRREQHECAVKNGLLPGLHTKNRKRFHLPDQDSQRYLTTQPAKKDTKNVVPRTAVVMRTSDNFNWAGDITAYLRSMIVELSLESGGVYELFLLIQVKDLKQHIFLDPEAYDRVLRKHVPEEFRGMAYLWNENLLKAWYPEVPNHSYIHQAYQALQLFSQLIAPDFDYFWQFEMDWRATTPHLKAFERMAMWAKEQPRLYLNNMNSAWYIPSLQGSWHDLWMLMNETLWNDKRAAEVREHGKSWGVGEEADLITLAPIVDVRTTDFWLFRGMVHNDPFQIKAKKLPHFAAPVAMTRTSKRLLSTVHTLQQQYGFWMASEATMETIAYHKGYKAVHVQHPVFFNGTETDKMIDWLFNSGGPENLGGGPDSQYNWEGAAHKVLEKLTWWWPREGYDHYPQHVWSDFLRKDACLPPGMFHPFKWEKYKSPK
;
A
#
# COMPACT_ATOMS: atom_id res chain seq x y z
N MET A 1 23.71 20.26 -33.86
CA MET A 1 23.89 20.01 -35.32
C MET A 1 24.36 18.57 -35.45
N ALA A 2 23.79 17.66 -36.24
CA ALA A 2 22.85 17.79 -37.35
C ALA A 2 21.87 16.61 -37.40
N ARG A 3 20.69 16.89 -37.95
CA ARG A 3 19.62 15.95 -38.33
C ARG A 3 20.10 14.96 -39.39
N ARG A 4 19.45 13.80 -39.46
CA ARG A 4 18.85 13.27 -40.71
C ARG A 4 17.69 12.31 -40.42
N SER A 5 16.53 12.71 -40.93
CA SER A 5 15.29 11.95 -41.08
C SER A 5 15.34 11.02 -42.31
N SER A 6 14.22 10.31 -42.48
CA SER A 6 13.63 9.77 -43.73
C SER A 6 13.87 8.26 -43.91
N THR A 7 12.90 7.38 -44.19
CA THR A 7 11.49 7.55 -44.59
C THR A 7 10.81 6.18 -44.58
N PHE A 8 9.52 6.16 -44.25
CA PHE A 8 8.56 5.07 -44.49
C PHE A 8 8.50 4.65 -45.97
N LEU A 9 8.27 3.36 -46.25
CA LEU A 9 7.24 2.92 -47.21
C LEU A 9 6.90 1.43 -47.07
N LEU A 10 5.60 1.17 -47.13
CA LEU A 10 4.87 -0.10 -47.04
C LEU A 10 5.17 -1.05 -48.22
N ALA A 11 5.06 -2.36 -47.96
CA ALA A 11 4.52 -3.30 -48.94
C ALA A 11 3.58 -4.31 -48.24
N PHE A 12 2.33 -4.27 -48.68
CA PHE A 12 1.22 -5.16 -48.35
C PHE A 12 1.48 -6.60 -48.81
N LEU A 13 1.09 -7.60 -48.02
CA LEU A 13 0.57 -8.87 -48.52
C LEU A 13 -0.30 -9.55 -47.45
N LEU A 14 -1.57 -9.75 -47.82
CA LEU A 14 -2.60 -10.51 -47.10
C LEU A 14 -2.27 -12.01 -47.06
N LEU A 15 -2.56 -12.67 -45.93
CA LEU A 15 -3.45 -13.85 -45.87
C LEU A 15 -3.70 -14.31 -44.42
N LEU A 16 -4.92 -13.99 -43.95
CA LEU A 16 -5.84 -14.80 -43.15
C LEU A 16 -5.26 -15.89 -42.20
N GLY A 17 -5.43 -15.64 -40.90
CA GLY A 17 -5.35 -16.65 -39.84
C GLY A 17 -6.02 -16.14 -38.58
N VAL A 18 -7.29 -16.49 -38.41
CA VAL A 18 -8.20 -16.16 -37.30
C VAL A 18 -7.55 -16.45 -35.94
N PHE A 19 -7.35 -15.43 -35.10
CA PHE A 19 -7.44 -15.54 -33.64
C PHE A 19 -7.87 -14.19 -33.05
N PHE A 20 -9.18 -13.96 -33.06
CA PHE A 20 -9.79 -13.00 -32.14
C PHE A 20 -9.63 -13.54 -30.72
N PHE A 21 -8.62 -13.07 -29.97
CA PHE A 21 -8.67 -13.14 -28.52
C PHE A 21 -9.54 -12.00 -27.99
N THR A 22 -10.86 -12.09 -28.23
CA THR A 22 -11.84 -11.46 -27.34
C THR A 22 -11.95 -12.32 -26.08
N GLY A 23 -10.89 -12.29 -25.27
CA GLY A 23 -10.88 -12.91 -23.95
C GLY A 23 -11.65 -12.04 -22.97
N SER A 24 -12.95 -12.28 -22.84
CA SER A 24 -13.69 -11.88 -21.64
C SER A 24 -13.01 -12.53 -20.42
N PRO A 25 -12.58 -11.80 -19.38
CA PRO A 25 -11.99 -12.41 -18.20
C PRO A 25 -13.11 -12.86 -17.27
N THR A 26 -13.87 -13.88 -17.68
CA THR A 26 -14.86 -14.54 -16.82
C THR A 26 -14.83 -16.06 -17.03
N ARG A 27 -13.87 -16.73 -16.38
CA ARG A 27 -13.88 -18.12 -15.85
C ARG A 27 -12.42 -18.61 -15.75
N SER A 28 -11.93 -19.20 -14.65
CA SER A 28 -12.55 -19.58 -13.40
C SER A 28 -11.47 -19.67 -12.31
N LEU A 29 -11.73 -18.98 -11.20
CA LEU A 29 -11.35 -19.31 -9.83
C LEU A 29 -10.75 -20.71 -9.64
N HIS A 30 -9.47 -20.78 -9.27
CA HIS A 30 -9.04 -21.88 -8.40
C HIS A 30 -9.93 -21.87 -7.15
N HIS A 31 -10.43 -23.04 -6.78
CA HIS A 31 -11.22 -23.33 -5.59
C HIS A 31 -10.60 -22.75 -4.29
N ARG A 32 -10.76 -21.44 -4.06
CA ARG A 32 -10.91 -20.94 -2.70
C ARG A 32 -12.34 -21.26 -2.32
N ARG A 33 -12.52 -21.95 -1.19
CA ARG A 33 -13.82 -22.03 -0.52
C ARG A 33 -14.30 -20.57 -0.41
N ALA A 34 -15.36 -20.20 -1.12
CA ALA A 34 -15.90 -18.86 -1.03
C ALA A 34 -16.34 -18.67 0.43
N PHE A 35 -15.59 -17.88 1.20
CA PHE A 35 -15.97 -17.57 2.56
C PHE A 35 -17.32 -16.86 2.53
N LYS A 36 -18.16 -17.20 3.49
CA LYS A 36 -19.46 -16.55 3.58
C LYS A 36 -19.20 -15.16 4.13
N ALA A 37 -19.64 -14.14 3.40
CA ALA A 37 -19.75 -12.80 3.94
C ALA A 37 -20.47 -12.88 5.29
N CYS A 38 -19.90 -12.22 6.29
CA CYS A 38 -20.45 -12.27 7.62
C CYS A 38 -21.77 -11.51 7.68
N VAL A 39 -22.70 -12.00 8.50
CA VAL A 39 -24.04 -11.42 8.61
C VAL A 39 -23.92 -9.97 9.03
N LEU A 40 -24.17 -9.08 8.07
CA LEU A 40 -24.45 -7.67 8.33
C LEU A 40 -25.90 -7.55 8.73
N ASP A 41 -26.21 -6.53 9.53
CA ASP A 41 -27.59 -6.05 9.64
C ASP A 41 -28.18 -5.87 8.23
N PRO A 42 -29.43 -6.29 7.93
CA PRO A 42 -29.98 -6.26 6.57
C PRO A 42 -29.95 -4.86 5.93
N GLU A 43 -30.18 -3.81 6.72
CA GLU A 43 -30.11 -2.43 6.24
C GLU A 43 -28.66 -2.03 5.96
N LEU A 44 -27.73 -2.38 6.85
CA LEU A 44 -26.29 -2.19 6.60
C LEU A 44 -25.80 -2.94 5.35
N ALA A 45 -26.23 -4.19 5.14
CA ALA A 45 -25.88 -4.96 3.96
C ALA A 45 -26.34 -4.27 2.68
N LYS A 46 -27.59 -3.79 2.66
CA LYS A 46 -28.17 -3.06 1.53
C LYS A 46 -27.43 -1.74 1.26
N ARG A 47 -27.07 -1.01 2.32
CA ARG A 47 -26.25 0.21 2.25
C ARG A 47 -24.87 -0.06 1.65
N ALA A 48 -24.15 -1.05 2.16
CA ALA A 48 -22.84 -1.42 1.67
C ALA A 48 -22.87 -1.85 0.19
N GLN A 49 -23.88 -2.62 -0.23
CA GLN A 49 -24.02 -2.99 -1.65
C GLN A 49 -24.25 -1.77 -2.56
N ARG A 50 -25.11 -0.82 -2.15
CA ARG A 50 -25.32 0.43 -2.88
C ARG A 50 -24.02 1.25 -3.01
N ALA A 51 -23.20 1.26 -1.96
CA ALA A 51 -21.97 2.03 -1.93
C ALA A 51 -20.90 1.59 -2.95
N LYS A 52 -21.06 0.39 -3.51
CA LYS A 52 -20.12 -0.20 -4.47
C LYS A 52 -20.59 -0.10 -5.90
N ILE A 53 -21.80 0.39 -6.15
CA ILE A 53 -22.36 0.56 -7.50
C ILE A 53 -21.73 1.81 -8.12
N PRO A 54 -20.92 1.68 -9.19
CA PRO A 54 -20.34 2.82 -9.85
C PRO A 54 -21.34 3.51 -10.77
N THR A 55 -21.14 4.80 -10.99
CA THR A 55 -21.73 5.51 -12.14
C THR A 55 -20.87 5.24 -13.37
N LYS A 56 -21.49 5.00 -14.53
CA LYS A 56 -20.77 4.85 -15.80
C LYS A 56 -20.68 6.21 -16.49
N THR A 57 -19.48 6.58 -16.92
CA THR A 57 -19.22 7.81 -17.68
C THR A 57 -18.14 7.56 -18.72
N ASP A 58 -18.29 8.18 -19.89
CA ASP A 58 -17.25 8.22 -20.93
C ASP A 58 -16.35 9.45 -20.78
N ASN A 59 -16.77 10.42 -19.96
CA ASN A 59 -16.03 11.66 -19.70
C ASN A 59 -15.48 11.65 -18.27
N GLN A 60 -14.22 11.21 -18.13
CA GLN A 60 -13.54 11.24 -16.84
C GLN A 60 -13.13 12.67 -16.47
N THR A 61 -13.30 12.99 -15.18
CA THR A 61 -13.04 14.33 -14.63
C THR A 61 -11.56 14.60 -14.40
N LEU A 62 -10.74 13.55 -14.32
CA LEU A 62 -9.30 13.64 -14.09
C LEU A 62 -8.53 13.00 -15.25
N ARG A 63 -7.45 13.64 -15.68
CA ARG A 63 -6.51 13.07 -16.65
C ARG A 63 -5.67 12.01 -15.96
N GLN A 64 -5.87 10.75 -16.31
CA GLN A 64 -4.96 9.68 -15.90
C GLN A 64 -3.64 9.82 -16.68
N LEU A 65 -2.52 9.86 -15.95
CA LEU A 65 -1.19 9.98 -16.53
C LEU A 65 -0.40 8.68 -16.40
N PHE A 66 -0.37 8.10 -15.20
CA PHE A 66 0.36 6.87 -14.93
C PHE A 66 -0.55 5.70 -14.58
N GLY A 67 0.02 4.50 -14.68
CA GLY A 67 -0.57 3.27 -14.21
C GLY A 67 -1.55 2.63 -15.18
N ILE A 68 -2.05 1.45 -14.83
CA ILE A 68 -2.95 0.65 -15.65
C ILE A 68 -4.39 1.14 -15.41
N PRO A 69 -5.09 1.69 -16.44
CA PRO A 69 -6.41 2.32 -16.27
C PRO A 69 -7.48 1.45 -15.59
N ASN A 70 -7.47 0.15 -15.89
CA ASN A 70 -8.50 -0.77 -15.42
C ASN A 70 -8.11 -1.57 -14.16
N LEU A 71 -6.98 -1.22 -13.52
CA LEU A 71 -6.41 -2.04 -12.44
C LEU A 71 -7.31 -2.08 -11.21
N LEU A 72 -7.79 -0.92 -10.75
CA LEU A 72 -8.61 -0.83 -9.55
C LEU A 72 -10.09 -1.10 -9.87
N ASP A 73 -10.60 -0.46 -10.93
CA ASP A 73 -11.89 -0.74 -11.56
C ASP A 73 -11.87 -0.30 -13.03
N SER A 74 -12.95 -0.53 -13.78
CA SER A 74 -13.12 -0.02 -15.15
C SER A 74 -12.86 1.49 -15.21
N TYR A 75 -12.09 1.92 -16.19
CA TYR A 75 -11.81 3.33 -16.47
C TYR A 75 -13.08 4.12 -16.80
N SER A 76 -14.16 3.48 -17.23
CA SER A 76 -15.46 4.15 -17.45
C SER A 76 -16.33 4.26 -16.19
N HIS A 77 -15.87 3.77 -15.05
CA HIS A 77 -16.58 3.94 -13.79
C HIS A 77 -16.18 5.25 -13.12
N CYS A 78 -17.06 5.80 -12.31
CA CYS A 78 -16.75 6.83 -11.35
C CYS A 78 -17.62 6.67 -10.10
N TYR A 79 -17.17 7.26 -8.99
CA TYR A 79 -17.83 7.23 -7.69
C TYR A 79 -17.99 8.66 -7.19
N ASP A 80 -19.12 8.94 -6.54
CA ASP A 80 -19.39 10.18 -5.83
C ASP A 80 -19.48 9.92 -4.32
N ALA A 81 -19.30 10.96 -3.49
CA ALA A 81 -19.30 10.78 -2.04
C ALA A 81 -20.66 10.34 -1.46
N ASN A 82 -21.77 10.73 -2.11
CA ASN A 82 -23.11 10.39 -1.64
C ASN A 82 -23.41 8.91 -1.82
N THR A 83 -22.99 8.32 -2.93
CA THR A 83 -23.11 6.88 -3.13
C THR A 83 -22.04 6.16 -2.32
N ARG A 84 -20.79 6.63 -2.30
CA ARG A 84 -19.65 5.89 -1.75
C ARG A 84 -19.54 5.89 -0.23
N LEU A 85 -19.82 7.02 0.44
CA LEU A 85 -19.51 7.24 1.86
C LEU A 85 -20.75 7.45 2.74
N VAL A 86 -21.84 8.04 2.22
CA VAL A 86 -23.09 8.21 3.02
C VAL A 86 -23.63 6.88 3.54
N PRO A 87 -23.57 5.74 2.79
CA PRO A 87 -23.96 4.45 3.33
C PRO A 87 -23.19 4.01 4.59
N TYR A 88 -22.01 4.60 4.83
CA TYR A 88 -21.15 4.37 5.99
C TYR A 88 -21.22 5.48 7.05
N GLY A 89 -22.19 6.40 6.91
CA GLY A 89 -22.47 7.47 7.86
C GLY A 89 -21.68 8.75 7.62
N PHE A 90 -21.16 8.98 6.41
CA PHE A 90 -20.72 10.32 6.02
C PHE A 90 -21.94 11.22 5.85
N ASP A 91 -21.89 12.40 6.46
CA ASP A 91 -22.94 13.41 6.32
C ASP A 91 -22.30 14.79 6.31
N GLN A 92 -22.13 15.34 5.10
CA GLN A 92 -21.52 16.66 4.92
C GLN A 92 -22.41 17.79 5.45
N HIS A 93 -23.73 17.62 5.38
CA HIS A 93 -24.71 18.68 5.68
C HIS A 93 -25.42 18.50 7.03
N GLN A 94 -25.08 17.45 7.77
CA GLN A 94 -25.77 17.05 9.01
C GLN A 94 -27.29 16.87 8.83
N GLN A 95 -27.73 16.52 7.63
CA GLN A 95 -29.15 16.39 7.28
C GLN A 95 -29.73 15.03 7.67
N TYR A 96 -28.88 14.01 7.91
CA TYR A 96 -29.29 12.63 8.14
C TYR A 96 -29.03 12.21 9.59
N THR A 97 -30.09 12.12 10.39
CA THR A 97 -30.03 11.70 11.80
C THR A 97 -29.84 10.19 11.97
N ASP A 98 -30.32 9.39 11.02
CA ASP A 98 -30.32 7.91 11.10
C ASP A 98 -28.92 7.31 10.95
N GLY A 99 -27.99 8.10 10.43
CA GLY A 99 -26.60 7.72 10.21
C GLY A 99 -25.83 7.40 11.48
N LYS A 100 -26.26 7.82 12.68
CA LYS A 100 -25.56 7.50 13.94
C LYS A 100 -26.05 6.22 14.62
N ALA A 101 -27.33 5.87 14.47
CA ALA A 101 -27.96 4.78 15.24
C ALA A 101 -27.40 3.39 14.90
N ILE A 102 -27.13 3.10 13.61
CA ILE A 102 -26.66 1.77 13.16
C ILE A 102 -25.22 1.48 13.61
N TRP A 103 -24.41 2.50 13.86
CA TRP A 103 -23.01 2.36 14.28
C TRP A 103 -22.80 2.57 15.79
N ALA A 104 -23.78 3.16 16.49
CA ALA A 104 -23.71 3.38 17.92
C ALA A 104 -23.51 2.07 18.67
N GLY A 105 -22.52 2.03 19.57
CA GLY A 105 -22.21 0.86 20.39
C GLY A 105 -21.60 -0.33 19.63
N ARG A 106 -21.25 -0.17 18.34
CA ARG A 106 -20.53 -1.23 17.62
C ARG A 106 -19.13 -1.42 18.15
N ASP A 107 -18.75 -2.70 18.26
CA ASP A 107 -17.41 -3.12 18.62
C ASP A 107 -16.77 -3.74 17.39
N TRP A 108 -16.12 -2.90 16.60
CA TRP A 108 -15.52 -3.33 15.34
C TRP A 108 -14.45 -4.41 15.53
N ARG A 109 -13.75 -4.44 16.66
CA ARG A 109 -12.80 -5.49 16.97
C ARG A 109 -13.50 -6.83 17.15
N ARG A 110 -14.61 -6.86 17.90
CA ARG A 110 -15.38 -8.09 18.15
C ARG A 110 -16.01 -8.60 16.85
N GLU A 111 -16.67 -7.73 16.09
CA GLU A 111 -17.38 -8.12 14.86
C GLU A 111 -16.44 -8.73 13.81
N GLN A 112 -15.27 -8.12 13.60
CA GLN A 112 -14.26 -8.66 12.69
C GLN A 112 -13.72 -10.02 13.16
N HIS A 113 -13.43 -10.15 14.45
CA HIS A 113 -12.90 -11.39 15.03
C HIS A 113 -13.92 -12.54 14.94
N GLU A 114 -15.17 -12.30 15.35
CA GLU A 114 -16.24 -13.29 15.24
C GLU A 114 -16.49 -13.70 13.79
N CYS A 115 -16.35 -12.78 12.84
CA CYS A 115 -16.46 -13.07 11.42
C CYS A 115 -15.40 -14.08 10.96
N ALA A 116 -14.14 -13.89 11.36
CA ALA A 116 -13.06 -14.82 11.06
C ALA A 116 -13.24 -16.18 11.76
N VAL A 117 -13.69 -16.21 13.02
CA VAL A 117 -13.99 -17.45 13.76
C VAL A 117 -15.11 -18.24 13.08
N LYS A 118 -16.21 -17.58 12.69
CA LYS A 118 -17.35 -18.23 12.00
C LYS A 118 -16.96 -18.85 10.66
N ASN A 119 -15.96 -18.29 9.99
CA ASN A 119 -15.41 -18.82 8.73
C ASN A 119 -14.26 -19.82 8.93
N GLY A 120 -13.93 -20.18 10.18
CA GLY A 120 -12.88 -21.15 10.50
C GLY A 120 -11.46 -20.65 10.24
N LEU A 121 -11.26 -19.34 10.15
CA LEU A 121 -9.96 -18.70 9.97
C LEU A 121 -9.19 -18.54 11.28
N LEU A 122 -9.90 -18.57 12.42
CA LEU A 122 -9.34 -18.47 13.76
C LEU A 122 -9.80 -19.64 14.64
N PRO A 123 -8.94 -20.10 15.58
CA PRO A 123 -9.27 -21.21 16.46
C PRO A 123 -10.32 -20.79 17.51
N GLY A 124 -11.55 -21.30 17.36
CA GLY A 124 -12.59 -21.36 18.40
C GLY A 124 -13.16 -20.03 18.92
N LEU A 125 -14.29 -20.12 19.64
CA LEU A 125 -15.07 -18.99 20.18
C LEU A 125 -14.46 -18.29 21.41
N HIS A 126 -13.32 -18.76 21.93
CA HIS A 126 -12.67 -18.08 23.06
C HIS A 126 -11.93 -16.83 22.56
N THR A 127 -12.68 -15.73 22.54
CA THR A 127 -12.24 -14.35 22.27
C THR A 127 -11.26 -13.88 23.34
N LYS A 128 -10.05 -14.45 23.41
CA LYS A 128 -8.99 -13.77 24.15
C LYS A 128 -8.66 -12.50 23.38
N ASN A 129 -8.87 -11.35 24.02
CA ASN A 129 -8.42 -10.07 23.50
C ASN A 129 -6.95 -10.20 23.10
N ARG A 130 -6.60 -9.70 21.91
CA ARG A 130 -5.20 -9.61 21.51
C ARG A 130 -4.45 -8.82 22.57
N LYS A 131 -3.24 -9.27 22.89
CA LYS A 131 -2.39 -8.57 23.86
C LYS A 131 -2.10 -7.15 23.34
N ARG A 132 -1.92 -6.21 24.27
CA ARG A 132 -1.37 -4.89 23.94
C ARG A 132 0.14 -5.00 23.80
N PHE A 133 0.76 -3.97 23.21
CA PHE A 133 2.21 -3.86 23.26
C PHE A 133 2.70 -3.82 24.70
N HIS A 134 3.85 -4.43 24.93
CA HIS A 134 4.53 -4.43 26.21
C HIS A 134 6.03 -4.24 25.99
N LEU A 135 6.72 -3.76 27.02
CA LEU A 135 8.18 -3.73 27.04
C LEU A 135 8.71 -5.18 27.03
N PRO A 136 9.92 -5.43 26.48
CA PRO A 136 10.53 -6.76 26.54
C PRO A 136 10.78 -7.15 28.00
N ASP A 137 10.61 -8.44 28.33
CA ASP A 137 10.96 -8.93 29.66
C ASP A 137 12.49 -8.90 29.82
N GLN A 138 12.99 -8.50 31.00
CA GLN A 138 14.41 -8.22 31.24
C GLN A 138 15.39 -9.37 30.91
N ASP A 139 14.90 -10.62 30.79
CA ASP A 139 15.73 -11.82 30.58
C ASP A 139 15.34 -12.71 29.38
N SER A 140 14.24 -12.45 28.65
CA SER A 140 13.79 -13.38 27.60
C SER A 140 14.38 -13.06 26.22
N GLN A 141 15.69 -13.30 26.14
CA GLN A 141 16.48 -13.57 24.93
C GLN A 141 16.62 -12.42 23.91
N ARG A 142 17.88 -12.04 23.66
CA ARG A 142 18.40 -11.40 22.43
C ARG A 142 18.09 -12.16 21.12
N TYR A 143 17.20 -13.14 21.19
CA TYR A 143 16.71 -13.96 20.12
C TYR A 143 15.24 -14.25 20.43
N LEU A 144 14.34 -13.37 20.01
CA LEU A 144 13.15 -13.91 19.36
C LEU A 144 13.69 -14.69 18.16
N THR A 145 14.12 -15.95 18.39
CA THR A 145 14.23 -16.92 17.32
C THR A 145 12.91 -16.82 16.60
N THR A 146 12.95 -16.31 15.37
CA THR A 146 11.88 -16.47 14.40
C THR A 146 11.46 -17.91 14.56
N GLN A 147 10.33 -18.15 15.22
CA GLN A 147 9.75 -19.49 15.23
C GLN A 147 9.65 -19.81 13.74
N PRO A 148 10.40 -20.80 13.22
CA PRO A 148 10.20 -21.20 11.83
C PRO A 148 8.71 -21.45 11.76
N ALA A 149 8.03 -20.79 10.81
CA ALA A 149 6.59 -20.94 10.67
C ALA A 149 6.33 -22.44 10.77
N LYS A 150 5.68 -22.88 11.86
CA LYS A 150 5.26 -24.27 11.93
C LYS A 150 4.49 -24.45 10.64
N LYS A 151 4.99 -25.31 9.75
CA LYS A 151 4.20 -25.85 8.64
C LYS A 151 3.09 -26.64 9.32
N ASP A 152 2.12 -25.94 9.90
CA ASP A 152 0.86 -26.55 10.23
C ASP A 152 0.22 -26.76 8.87
N THR A 153 0.37 -27.99 8.37
CA THR A 153 -0.07 -28.48 7.07
C THR A 153 -1.60 -28.51 6.92
N LYS A 154 -2.31 -27.67 7.68
CA LYS A 154 -3.70 -27.34 7.39
C LYS A 154 -3.68 -26.21 6.37
N ASN A 155 -4.34 -26.43 5.25
CA ASN A 155 -4.63 -25.42 4.23
C ASN A 155 -5.48 -24.28 4.83
N VAL A 156 -4.88 -23.43 5.67
CA VAL A 156 -5.48 -22.20 6.18
C VAL A 156 -5.28 -21.14 5.11
N VAL A 157 -6.36 -20.48 4.70
CA VAL A 157 -6.28 -19.41 3.70
C VAL A 157 -5.47 -18.25 4.30
N PRO A 158 -4.50 -17.68 3.55
CA PRO A 158 -3.70 -16.59 4.07
C PRO A 158 -4.56 -15.40 4.48
N ARG A 159 -4.28 -14.83 5.66
CA ARG A 159 -4.99 -13.64 6.17
C ARG A 159 -4.14 -12.38 5.98
N THR A 160 -4.81 -11.25 5.79
CA THR A 160 -4.16 -9.94 5.60
C THR A 160 -4.62 -8.93 6.65
N ALA A 161 -3.70 -8.42 7.46
CA ALA A 161 -3.97 -7.31 8.35
C ALA A 161 -3.88 -5.99 7.57
N VAL A 162 -4.83 -5.09 7.76
CA VAL A 162 -4.78 -3.72 7.22
C VAL A 162 -4.58 -2.77 8.38
N VAL A 163 -3.43 -2.11 8.40
CA VAL A 163 -2.96 -1.33 9.54
C VAL A 163 -2.91 0.14 9.16
N MET A 164 -3.84 0.90 9.73
CA MET A 164 -3.89 2.35 9.57
C MET A 164 -3.07 3.00 10.68
N ARG A 165 -2.13 3.86 10.32
CA ARG A 165 -1.20 4.49 11.27
C ARG A 165 -1.48 5.96 11.45
N THR A 166 -1.42 6.39 12.69
CA THR A 166 -1.56 7.80 13.04
C THR A 166 -0.94 8.11 14.41
N SER A 167 -1.12 9.32 14.91
CA SER A 167 -0.68 9.75 16.23
C SER A 167 -1.84 10.22 17.13
N ASP A 168 -1.54 10.36 18.42
CA ASP A 168 -2.45 10.88 19.45
C ASP A 168 -3.03 12.28 19.14
N ASN A 169 -2.39 13.09 18.31
CA ASN A 169 -2.91 14.38 17.88
C ASN A 169 -3.83 14.33 16.64
N PHE A 170 -4.18 13.14 16.13
CA PHE A 170 -4.98 13.00 14.92
C PHE A 170 -6.41 13.53 15.05
N ASN A 171 -6.88 14.28 14.05
CA ASN A 171 -8.25 14.76 13.98
C ASN A 171 -9.16 13.72 13.31
N TRP A 172 -10.16 13.26 14.05
CA TRP A 172 -11.15 12.28 13.60
C TRP A 172 -12.37 12.89 12.88
N ALA A 173 -12.38 14.22 12.70
CA ALA A 173 -13.45 14.92 12.00
C ALA A 173 -13.45 14.67 10.49
N GLY A 174 -14.58 14.97 9.85
CA GLY A 174 -14.76 14.85 8.41
C GLY A 174 -15.12 13.43 7.97
N ASP A 175 -14.53 12.97 6.89
CA ASP A 175 -14.87 11.74 6.19
C ASP A 175 -14.24 10.47 6.79
N ILE A 176 -13.16 10.63 7.57
CA ILE A 176 -12.31 9.50 7.99
C ILE A 176 -13.06 8.42 8.77
N THR A 177 -14.04 8.79 9.60
CA THR A 177 -14.83 7.82 10.36
C THR A 177 -15.67 6.95 9.42
N ALA A 178 -16.34 7.55 8.45
CA ALA A 178 -17.10 6.82 7.43
C ALA A 178 -16.18 5.97 6.53
N TYR A 179 -15.00 6.50 6.20
CA TYR A 179 -13.99 5.80 5.42
C TYR A 179 -13.43 4.56 6.15
N LEU A 180 -13.16 4.63 7.45
CA LEU A 180 -12.74 3.44 8.21
C LEU A 180 -13.88 2.42 8.32
N ARG A 181 -15.13 2.87 8.51
CA ARG A 181 -16.30 1.97 8.48
C ARG A 181 -16.44 1.25 7.14
N SER A 182 -16.25 1.95 6.01
CA SER A 182 -16.27 1.32 4.68
C SER A 182 -15.17 0.28 4.55
N MET A 183 -13.96 0.56 5.03
CA MET A 183 -12.87 -0.42 5.07
C MET A 183 -13.23 -1.65 5.90
N ILE A 184 -13.78 -1.49 7.12
CA ILE A 184 -14.13 -2.62 7.99
C ILE A 184 -15.21 -3.50 7.35
N VAL A 185 -16.26 -2.88 6.83
CA VAL A 185 -17.37 -3.61 6.21
C VAL A 185 -16.90 -4.34 4.97
N GLU A 186 -16.26 -3.64 4.03
CA GLU A 186 -15.88 -4.21 2.73
C GLU A 186 -14.71 -5.19 2.86
N LEU A 187 -13.68 -4.87 3.63
CA LEU A 187 -12.52 -5.76 3.76
C LEU A 187 -12.82 -6.87 4.73
N SER A 188 -13.21 -6.57 5.97
CA SER A 188 -13.23 -7.60 7.01
C SER A 188 -14.50 -8.44 6.98
N LEU A 189 -15.68 -7.81 6.87
CA LEU A 189 -16.95 -8.52 6.98
C LEU A 189 -17.34 -9.20 5.65
N GLU A 190 -17.18 -8.52 4.51
CA GLU A 190 -17.53 -9.11 3.20
C GLU A 190 -16.53 -10.17 2.72
N SER A 191 -15.24 -10.08 3.10
CA SER A 191 -14.27 -11.15 2.80
C SER A 191 -14.41 -12.38 3.69
N GLY A 192 -15.29 -12.34 4.71
CA GLY A 192 -15.44 -13.42 5.68
C GLY A 192 -14.28 -13.51 6.68
N GLY A 193 -13.61 -12.39 6.98
CA GLY A 193 -12.53 -12.30 7.97
C GLY A 193 -11.13 -12.60 7.40
N VAL A 194 -10.99 -12.70 6.08
CA VAL A 194 -9.68 -12.83 5.40
C VAL A 194 -8.85 -11.57 5.63
N TYR A 195 -9.51 -10.40 5.63
CA TYR A 195 -8.93 -9.14 6.08
C TYR A 195 -9.39 -8.79 7.50
N GLU A 196 -8.57 -8.03 8.21
CA GLU A 196 -8.92 -7.42 9.50
C GLU A 196 -8.23 -6.05 9.60
N LEU A 197 -8.98 -5.03 10.00
CA LEU A 197 -8.50 -3.65 10.13
C LEU A 197 -8.04 -3.37 11.56
N PHE A 198 -6.89 -2.71 11.68
CA PHE A 198 -6.27 -2.30 12.94
C PHE A 198 -5.80 -0.86 12.87
N LEU A 199 -5.70 -0.22 14.04
CA LEU A 199 -5.10 1.10 14.17
C LEU A 199 -3.83 1.03 15.01
N LEU A 200 -2.73 1.59 14.50
CA LEU A 200 -1.53 1.85 15.29
C LEU A 200 -1.43 3.34 15.59
N ILE A 201 -1.50 3.69 16.87
CA ILE A 201 -1.51 5.09 17.33
C ILE A 201 -0.19 5.39 18.03
N GLN A 202 0.60 6.29 17.46
CA GLN A 202 1.81 6.80 18.10
C GLN A 202 1.43 7.79 19.20
N VAL A 203 1.84 7.51 20.42
CA VAL A 203 1.75 8.44 21.55
C VAL A 203 3.06 9.23 21.60
N LYS A 204 3.00 10.53 21.32
CA LYS A 204 4.19 11.40 21.25
C LYS A 204 4.66 11.81 22.64
N ASP A 205 3.73 11.95 23.60
CA ASP A 205 4.08 12.26 24.98
C ASP A 205 4.61 11.02 25.72
N LEU A 206 5.94 10.92 25.81
CA LEU A 206 6.65 9.82 26.46
C LEU A 206 6.45 9.77 27.99
N LYS A 207 5.95 10.85 28.61
CA LYS A 207 5.71 10.94 30.06
C LYS A 207 4.40 10.27 30.49
N GLN A 208 3.58 9.81 29.55
CA GLN A 208 2.33 9.11 29.86
C GLN A 208 2.55 7.71 30.44
N HIS A 209 3.76 7.14 30.33
CA HIS A 209 4.11 5.81 30.88
C HIS A 209 3.12 4.68 30.54
N ILE A 210 2.54 4.71 29.33
CA ILE A 210 1.45 3.82 28.86
C ILE A 210 1.74 2.31 28.88
N PHE A 211 2.99 1.88 29.12
CA PHE A 211 3.36 0.47 29.24
C PHE A 211 3.63 0.03 30.69
N LEU A 212 3.66 0.97 31.63
CA LEU A 212 3.88 0.70 33.05
C LEU A 212 2.58 0.84 33.86
N ASP A 213 1.66 1.68 33.39
CA ASP A 213 0.36 1.93 34.02
C ASP A 213 -0.79 1.58 33.05
N PRO A 214 -1.55 0.49 33.29
CA PRO A 214 -2.73 0.15 32.49
C PRO A 214 -3.79 1.26 32.47
N GLU A 215 -3.96 2.01 33.57
CA GLU A 215 -4.91 3.12 33.61
C GLU A 215 -4.46 4.26 32.70
N ALA A 216 -3.14 4.53 32.63
CA ALA A 216 -2.60 5.50 31.68
C ALA A 216 -2.88 5.13 30.23
N TYR A 217 -2.70 3.85 29.88
CA TYR A 217 -3.05 3.34 28.56
C TYR A 217 -4.53 3.63 28.24
N ASP A 218 -5.45 3.26 29.14
CA ASP A 218 -6.88 3.42 28.93
C ASP A 218 -7.33 4.89 28.93
N ARG A 219 -6.66 5.76 29.70
CA ARG A 219 -6.89 7.22 29.65
C ARG A 219 -6.50 7.78 28.28
N VAL A 220 -5.29 7.47 27.79
CA VAL A 220 -4.81 7.94 26.48
C VAL A 220 -5.70 7.40 25.35
N LEU A 221 -6.04 6.11 25.37
CA LEU A 221 -6.91 5.50 24.38
C LEU A 221 -8.29 6.18 24.33
N ARG A 222 -8.93 6.41 25.49
CA ARG A 222 -10.25 7.05 25.56
C ARG A 222 -10.24 8.50 25.10
N LYS A 223 -9.16 9.22 25.41
CA LYS A 223 -8.98 10.63 25.06
C LYS A 223 -8.77 10.84 23.55
N HIS A 224 -8.03 9.94 22.90
CA HIS A 224 -7.51 10.19 21.55
C HIS A 224 -8.15 9.31 20.47
N VAL A 225 -8.93 8.29 20.82
CA VAL A 225 -9.56 7.36 19.86
C VAL A 225 -11.09 7.32 20.05
N PRO A 226 -11.89 7.51 18.97
CA PRO A 226 -13.34 7.37 19.01
C PRO A 226 -13.77 6.01 19.53
N GLU A 227 -14.88 6.00 20.26
CA GLU A 227 -15.37 4.83 21.02
C GLU A 227 -15.45 3.55 20.19
N GLU A 228 -16.04 3.62 18.99
CA GLU A 228 -16.22 2.46 18.09
C GLU A 228 -14.90 1.81 17.65
N PHE A 229 -13.79 2.56 17.64
CA PHE A 229 -12.49 2.10 17.16
C PHE A 229 -11.52 1.71 18.28
N ARG A 230 -11.84 1.97 19.56
CA ARG A 230 -10.94 1.71 20.70
C ARG A 230 -10.51 0.24 20.80
N GLY A 231 -11.42 -0.69 20.46
CA GLY A 231 -11.14 -2.13 20.49
C GLY A 231 -10.04 -2.56 19.50
N MET A 232 -9.95 -1.90 18.34
CA MET A 232 -8.99 -2.23 17.27
C MET A 232 -7.74 -1.35 17.25
N ALA A 233 -7.60 -0.43 18.22
CA ALA A 233 -6.49 0.50 18.32
C ALA A 233 -5.41 0.02 19.31
N TYR A 234 -4.14 0.14 18.91
CA TYR A 234 -2.97 -0.26 19.70
C TYR A 234 -2.00 0.91 19.79
N LEU A 235 -1.72 1.34 21.03
CA LEU A 235 -0.85 2.48 21.30
C LEU A 235 0.62 2.03 21.32
N TRP A 236 1.48 2.81 20.68
CA TRP A 236 2.93 2.61 20.71
C TRP A 236 3.65 3.95 20.87
N ASN A 237 4.91 3.96 21.29
CA ASN A 237 5.74 5.16 21.29
C ASN A 237 7.23 4.82 21.10
N GLU A 238 8.09 5.84 21.07
CA GLU A 238 9.54 5.62 20.87
C GLU A 238 10.21 4.86 22.02
N ASN A 239 9.72 4.93 23.26
CA ASN A 239 10.30 4.15 24.37
C ASN A 239 10.12 2.65 24.14
N LEU A 240 8.98 2.23 23.57
CA LEU A 240 8.78 0.84 23.15
C LEU A 240 9.80 0.43 22.10
N LEU A 241 10.02 1.27 21.08
CA LEU A 241 10.93 0.96 19.99
C LEU A 241 12.39 0.89 20.45
N LYS A 242 12.81 1.81 21.34
CA LYS A 242 14.14 1.81 21.96
C LYS A 242 14.38 0.57 22.80
N ALA A 243 13.38 0.16 23.58
CA ALA A 243 13.49 -1.02 24.43
C ALA A 243 13.59 -2.30 23.59
N TRP A 244 12.80 -2.42 22.53
CA TRP A 244 12.87 -3.56 21.64
C TRP A 244 14.11 -3.54 20.76
N TYR A 245 14.48 -2.43 20.13
CA TYR A 245 15.58 -2.35 19.15
C TYR A 245 16.76 -1.50 19.65
N PRO A 246 17.45 -1.89 20.74
CA PRO A 246 18.45 -1.04 21.40
C PRO A 246 19.67 -0.70 20.53
N GLU A 247 19.98 -1.56 19.56
CA GLU A 247 21.12 -1.38 18.64
C GLU A 247 20.83 -0.39 17.48
N VAL A 248 19.56 0.03 17.31
CA VAL A 248 19.18 1.04 16.32
C VAL A 248 19.18 2.41 17.02
N PRO A 249 20.06 3.36 16.64
CA PRO A 249 20.21 4.63 17.36
C PRO A 249 19.06 5.62 17.09
N ASN A 250 18.28 5.43 16.03
CA ASN A 250 17.26 6.38 15.60
C ASN A 250 15.95 5.66 15.30
N HIS A 251 14.91 6.00 16.06
CA HIS A 251 13.55 5.43 15.96
C HIS A 251 12.53 6.43 15.42
N SER A 252 12.99 7.55 14.86
CA SER A 252 12.07 8.54 14.31
C SER A 252 11.28 7.94 13.16
N TYR A 253 10.06 8.44 12.98
CA TYR A 253 9.13 7.92 12.00
C TYR A 253 9.69 7.89 10.57
N ILE A 254 10.43 8.93 10.17
CA ILE A 254 11.02 9.03 8.83
C ILE A 254 12.00 7.89 8.52
N HIS A 255 12.68 7.35 9.54
CA HIS A 255 13.61 6.24 9.37
C HIS A 255 13.01 4.89 9.71
N GLN A 256 12.13 4.81 10.71
CA GLN A 256 11.68 3.55 11.31
C GLN A 256 10.16 3.36 11.37
N ALA A 257 9.42 3.84 10.36
CA ALA A 257 7.97 3.70 10.23
C ALA A 257 7.45 2.26 10.39
N TYR A 258 8.28 1.27 10.05
CA TYR A 258 7.93 -0.16 10.10
C TYR A 258 8.21 -0.83 11.44
N GLN A 259 8.97 -0.23 12.36
CA GLN A 259 9.32 -0.90 13.63
C GLN A 259 8.11 -1.25 14.49
N ALA A 260 7.10 -0.37 14.53
CA ALA A 260 5.83 -0.64 15.21
C ALA A 260 5.04 -1.76 14.51
N LEU A 261 5.01 -1.79 13.18
CA LEU A 261 4.36 -2.85 12.40
C LEU A 261 5.07 -4.21 12.56
N GLN A 262 6.39 -4.21 12.62
CA GLN A 262 7.19 -5.39 12.91
C GLN A 262 6.77 -5.98 14.25
N LEU A 263 6.78 -5.18 15.33
CA LEU A 263 6.34 -5.65 16.65
C LEU A 263 4.87 -6.10 16.63
N PHE A 264 3.99 -5.37 15.92
CA PHE A 264 2.59 -5.74 15.77
C PHE A 264 2.43 -7.14 15.15
N SER A 265 3.16 -7.41 14.06
CA SER A 265 3.12 -8.69 13.35
C SER A 265 3.62 -9.89 14.18
N GLN A 266 4.54 -9.65 15.12
CA GLN A 266 5.10 -10.70 15.97
C GLN A 266 4.29 -10.91 17.25
N LEU A 267 3.87 -9.83 17.92
CA LEU A 267 3.36 -9.87 19.28
C LEU A 267 1.83 -9.85 19.36
N ILE A 268 1.16 -9.18 18.43
CA ILE A 268 -0.28 -8.86 18.52
C ILE A 268 -1.09 -9.63 17.47
N ALA A 269 -0.55 -9.71 16.26
CA ALA A 269 -1.20 -10.28 15.09
C ALA A 269 -0.36 -11.39 14.42
N PRO A 270 0.15 -12.40 15.17
CA PRO A 270 0.98 -13.46 14.59
C PRO A 270 0.22 -14.42 13.66
N ASP A 271 -1.10 -14.36 13.65
CA ASP A 271 -2.03 -15.16 12.85
C ASP A 271 -2.28 -14.62 11.43
N PHE A 272 -1.56 -13.58 11.00
CA PHE A 272 -1.65 -13.01 9.65
C PHE A 272 -0.39 -13.29 8.83
N ASP A 273 -0.56 -13.41 7.52
CA ASP A 273 0.51 -13.70 6.56
C ASP A 273 0.99 -12.44 5.86
N TYR A 274 0.12 -11.45 5.69
CA TYR A 274 0.39 -10.18 5.02
C TYR A 274 -0.12 -8.99 5.83
N PHE A 275 0.54 -7.85 5.66
CA PHE A 275 0.27 -6.61 6.37
C PHE A 275 0.28 -5.46 5.38
N TRP A 276 -0.89 -4.91 5.09
CA TRP A 276 -0.98 -3.59 4.50
C TRP A 276 -0.75 -2.54 5.58
N GLN A 277 0.10 -1.58 5.30
CA GLN A 277 0.34 -0.43 6.17
C GLN A 277 0.02 0.85 5.42
N PHE A 278 -0.82 1.71 6.00
CA PHE A 278 -1.20 2.99 5.42
C PHE A 278 -1.03 4.13 6.42
N GLU A 279 -0.73 5.33 5.90
CA GLU A 279 -0.88 6.59 6.64
C GLU A 279 -2.37 6.99 6.70
N MET A 280 -2.86 7.70 7.70
CA MET A 280 -4.29 8.09 7.73
C MET A 280 -4.67 9.18 6.72
N ASP A 281 -3.71 9.74 5.99
CA ASP A 281 -3.87 10.79 5.00
C ASP A 281 -3.88 10.28 3.56
N TRP A 282 -4.31 9.04 3.33
CA TRP A 282 -4.64 8.52 1.99
C TRP A 282 -6.15 8.23 1.86
N ARG A 283 -6.66 8.23 0.62
CA ARG A 283 -8.05 7.84 0.28
C ARG A 283 -8.13 7.08 -1.04
N ALA A 284 -9.20 6.29 -1.20
CA ALA A 284 -9.58 5.68 -2.46
C ALA A 284 -11.07 5.85 -2.74
N THR A 285 -11.40 6.00 -4.03
CA THR A 285 -12.79 5.98 -4.52
C THR A 285 -13.30 4.55 -4.70
N THR A 286 -12.44 3.63 -5.12
CA THR A 286 -12.80 2.24 -5.40
C THR A 286 -13.23 1.48 -4.14
N PRO A 287 -14.20 0.55 -4.23
CA PRO A 287 -14.47 -0.42 -3.18
C PRO A 287 -13.19 -1.13 -2.73
N HIS A 288 -12.92 -1.12 -1.42
CA HIS A 288 -11.62 -1.48 -0.86
C HIS A 288 -11.26 -2.93 -1.13
N LEU A 289 -12.19 -3.87 -0.92
CA LEU A 289 -11.95 -5.30 -1.18
C LEU A 289 -11.60 -5.55 -2.64
N LYS A 290 -12.31 -4.88 -3.55
CA LYS A 290 -12.06 -4.98 -4.99
C LYS A 290 -10.66 -4.46 -5.35
N ALA A 291 -10.30 -3.26 -4.86
CA ALA A 291 -8.99 -2.67 -5.11
C ALA A 291 -7.86 -3.54 -4.56
N PHE A 292 -7.97 -4.00 -3.31
CA PHE A 292 -6.91 -4.76 -2.64
C PHE A 292 -6.70 -6.13 -3.29
N GLU A 293 -7.77 -6.86 -3.61
CA GLU A 293 -7.67 -8.15 -4.30
C GLU A 293 -7.10 -7.99 -5.71
N ARG A 294 -7.51 -6.97 -6.46
CA ARG A 294 -6.98 -6.74 -7.81
C ARG A 294 -5.51 -6.37 -7.82
N MET A 295 -5.07 -5.50 -6.90
CA MET A 295 -3.65 -5.17 -6.75
C MET A 295 -2.83 -6.41 -6.37
N ALA A 296 -3.33 -7.21 -5.41
CA ALA A 296 -2.71 -8.46 -4.99
C ALA A 296 -2.60 -9.48 -6.14
N MET A 297 -3.70 -9.70 -6.87
CA MET A 297 -3.76 -10.61 -8.01
C MET A 297 -2.82 -10.17 -9.12
N TRP A 298 -2.85 -8.88 -9.49
CA TRP A 298 -1.96 -8.36 -10.52
C TRP A 298 -0.49 -8.51 -10.13
N ALA A 299 -0.12 -8.25 -8.87
CA ALA A 299 1.24 -8.44 -8.38
C ALA A 299 1.67 -9.92 -8.43
N LYS A 300 0.74 -10.83 -8.14
CA LYS A 300 0.95 -12.27 -8.23
C LYS A 300 1.22 -12.74 -9.67
N GLU A 301 0.56 -12.13 -10.64
CA GLU A 301 0.71 -12.44 -12.07
C GLU A 301 2.04 -11.95 -12.66
N GLN A 302 2.75 -11.03 -12.00
CA GLN A 302 4.02 -10.53 -12.53
C GLN A 302 5.12 -11.61 -12.48
N PRO A 303 5.87 -11.84 -13.58
CA PRO A 303 7.04 -12.70 -13.55
C PRO A 303 8.16 -12.04 -12.74
N ARG A 304 9.08 -12.85 -12.20
CA ARG A 304 10.32 -12.35 -11.56
C ARG A 304 11.33 -11.86 -12.59
N LEU A 305 11.30 -12.40 -13.80
CA LEU A 305 12.14 -11.95 -14.90
C LEU A 305 11.81 -10.48 -15.24
N TYR A 306 12.85 -9.64 -15.27
CA TYR A 306 12.77 -8.17 -15.44
C TYR A 306 12.00 -7.42 -14.36
N LEU A 307 11.57 -8.07 -13.28
CA LEU A 307 10.69 -7.44 -12.30
C LEU A 307 11.30 -6.18 -11.70
N ASN A 308 12.59 -6.20 -11.36
CA ASN A 308 13.30 -5.01 -10.83
C ASN A 308 13.29 -3.85 -11.83
N ASN A 309 13.46 -4.16 -13.13
CA ASN A 309 13.43 -3.18 -14.21
C ASN A 309 12.03 -2.57 -14.34
N MET A 310 11.01 -3.42 -14.44
CA MET A 310 9.61 -3.01 -14.54
C MET A 310 9.15 -2.23 -13.30
N ASN A 311 9.64 -2.60 -12.12
CA ASN A 311 9.30 -1.92 -10.88
C ASN A 311 9.83 -0.50 -10.84
N SER A 312 10.97 -0.22 -11.47
CA SER A 312 11.58 1.11 -11.48
C SER A 312 10.84 2.11 -12.38
N ALA A 313 9.93 1.65 -13.24
CA ALA A 313 9.27 2.48 -14.24
C ALA A 313 8.00 3.16 -13.71
N TRP A 314 7.81 4.41 -14.11
CA TRP A 314 6.50 5.05 -14.15
C TRP A 314 5.82 4.69 -15.47
N TYR A 315 4.81 3.83 -15.43
CA TYR A 315 4.15 3.37 -16.65
C TYR A 315 3.19 4.44 -17.21
N ILE A 316 3.41 4.86 -18.46
CA ILE A 316 2.60 5.85 -19.19
C ILE A 316 1.94 5.16 -20.40
N PRO A 317 0.68 4.71 -20.30
CA PRO A 317 0.03 3.92 -21.35
C PRO A 317 -0.02 4.59 -22.73
N SER A 318 -0.17 5.92 -22.76
CA SER A 318 -0.26 6.70 -24.02
C SER A 318 1.02 6.70 -24.85
N LEU A 319 2.16 6.39 -24.24
CA LEU A 319 3.46 6.33 -24.90
C LEU A 319 3.99 4.91 -25.04
N GLN A 320 3.82 4.10 -23.98
CA GLN A 320 4.45 2.80 -23.84
C GLN A 320 3.57 1.63 -24.31
N GLY A 321 2.36 1.92 -24.82
CA GLY A 321 1.42 0.90 -25.26
C GLY A 321 0.84 0.14 -24.06
N SER A 322 0.47 -1.13 -24.25
CA SER A 322 -0.02 -1.98 -23.16
C SER A 322 1.12 -2.38 -22.20
N TRP A 323 0.76 -2.84 -20.99
CA TRP A 323 1.75 -3.36 -20.03
C TRP A 323 2.54 -4.55 -20.61
N HIS A 324 1.88 -5.35 -21.45
CA HIS A 324 2.53 -6.44 -22.17
C HIS A 324 3.55 -5.91 -23.20
N ASP A 325 3.21 -4.86 -23.94
CA ASP A 325 4.12 -4.24 -24.90
C ASP A 325 5.37 -3.70 -24.22
N LEU A 326 5.23 -3.04 -23.06
CA LEU A 326 6.37 -2.59 -22.27
C LEU A 326 7.23 -3.77 -21.80
N TRP A 327 6.62 -4.85 -21.30
CA TRP A 327 7.36 -6.05 -20.89
C TRP A 327 8.12 -6.69 -22.06
N MET A 328 7.51 -6.75 -23.25
CA MET A 328 8.15 -7.26 -24.46
C MET A 328 9.32 -6.36 -24.90
N LEU A 329 9.12 -5.04 -24.90
CA LEU A 329 10.16 -4.06 -25.22
C LEU A 329 11.34 -4.21 -24.26
N MET A 330 11.08 -4.30 -22.95
CA MET A 330 12.11 -4.54 -21.94
C MET A 330 12.84 -5.85 -22.22
N ASN A 331 12.13 -6.94 -22.49
CA ASN A 331 12.76 -8.23 -22.80
C ASN A 331 13.71 -8.16 -24.01
N GLU A 332 13.42 -7.32 -25.01
CA GLU A 332 14.30 -7.12 -26.16
C GLU A 332 15.49 -6.20 -25.85
N THR A 333 15.26 -5.07 -25.20
CA THR A 333 16.33 -4.08 -24.89
C THR A 333 17.31 -4.57 -23.82
N LEU A 334 16.84 -5.42 -22.92
CA LEU A 334 17.57 -5.87 -21.75
C LEU A 334 18.16 -7.28 -21.88
N TRP A 335 18.04 -7.90 -23.05
CA TRP A 335 18.54 -9.24 -23.30
C TRP A 335 20.07 -9.29 -23.17
N ASN A 336 20.57 -10.11 -22.24
CA ASN A 336 21.99 -10.35 -22.03
C ASN A 336 22.28 -11.80 -21.59
N ASP A 337 23.54 -12.22 -21.61
CA ASP A 337 23.92 -13.62 -21.35
C ASP A 337 23.54 -14.13 -19.95
N LYS A 338 23.62 -13.27 -18.93
CA LYS A 338 23.22 -13.61 -17.56
C LYS A 338 21.72 -13.89 -17.47
N ARG A 339 20.89 -13.06 -18.10
CA ARG A 339 19.44 -13.24 -18.14
C ARG A 339 19.01 -14.39 -19.03
N ALA A 340 19.72 -14.61 -20.13
CA ALA A 340 19.52 -15.81 -20.93
C ALA A 340 19.78 -17.07 -20.09
N ALA A 341 20.72 -17.04 -19.14
CA ALA A 341 20.92 -18.13 -18.18
C ALA A 341 19.76 -18.27 -17.20
N GLU A 342 19.27 -17.19 -16.58
CA GLU A 342 18.08 -17.22 -15.70
C GLU A 342 16.84 -17.76 -16.42
N VAL A 343 16.61 -17.37 -17.68
CA VAL A 343 15.50 -17.89 -18.49
C VAL A 343 15.66 -19.38 -18.77
N ARG A 344 16.89 -19.85 -19.05
CA ARG A 344 17.15 -21.29 -19.23
C ARG A 344 16.95 -22.08 -17.92
N GLU A 345 17.31 -21.48 -16.79
CA GLU A 345 17.24 -22.13 -15.48
C GLU A 345 15.80 -22.20 -14.93
N HIS A 346 15.04 -21.10 -15.02
CA HIS A 346 13.74 -20.97 -14.35
C HIS A 346 12.54 -20.84 -15.30
N GLY A 347 12.76 -20.51 -16.57
CA GLY A 347 11.71 -20.26 -17.56
C GLY A 347 11.10 -18.85 -17.48
N LYS A 348 10.40 -18.44 -18.55
CA LYS A 348 9.79 -17.09 -18.67
C LYS A 348 8.65 -16.84 -17.67
N SER A 349 8.01 -17.90 -17.16
CA SER A 349 6.92 -17.83 -16.18
C SER A 349 7.40 -17.91 -14.72
N TRP A 350 8.70 -17.82 -14.47
CA TRP A 350 9.25 -17.87 -13.11
C TRP A 350 8.61 -16.81 -12.21
N GLY A 351 8.05 -17.24 -11.07
CA GLY A 351 7.38 -16.38 -10.11
C GLY A 351 5.94 -15.98 -10.48
N VAL A 352 5.42 -16.34 -11.67
CA VAL A 352 4.00 -16.14 -11.99
C VAL A 352 3.17 -17.06 -11.10
N GLY A 353 2.16 -16.51 -10.42
CA GLY A 353 1.38 -17.25 -9.44
C GLY A 353 1.99 -17.26 -8.03
N GLU A 354 3.20 -16.73 -7.85
CA GLU A 354 3.81 -16.49 -6.54
C GLU A 354 3.29 -15.17 -5.95
N GLU A 355 2.79 -15.20 -4.72
CA GLU A 355 2.39 -14.00 -4.00
C GLU A 355 3.59 -13.07 -3.76
N ALA A 356 3.40 -11.77 -3.99
CA ALA A 356 4.41 -10.78 -3.69
C ALA A 356 4.56 -10.59 -2.18
N ASP A 357 5.82 -10.62 -1.72
CA ASP A 357 6.22 -10.29 -0.35
C ASP A 357 6.14 -8.81 -0.06
N LEU A 358 6.42 -7.99 -1.07
CA LEU A 358 6.36 -6.56 -0.99
C LEU A 358 5.53 -6.06 -2.16
N ILE A 359 4.48 -5.31 -1.86
CA ILE A 359 3.77 -4.48 -2.82
C ILE A 359 4.00 -3.03 -2.44
N THR A 360 4.60 -2.26 -3.35
CA THR A 360 4.71 -0.80 -3.25
C THR A 360 3.68 -0.14 -4.16
N LEU A 361 3.34 1.11 -3.83
CA LEU A 361 2.44 1.96 -4.59
C LEU A 361 3.21 3.09 -5.31
N ALA A 362 4.52 2.93 -5.42
CA ALA A 362 5.41 3.77 -6.18
C ALA A 362 6.58 2.93 -6.70
N PRO A 363 7.32 3.42 -7.71
CA PRO A 363 8.42 2.67 -8.29
C PRO A 363 9.46 2.21 -7.28
N ILE A 364 10.02 1.02 -7.50
CA ILE A 364 11.15 0.52 -6.71
C ILE A 364 12.41 0.84 -7.48
N VAL A 365 13.10 1.91 -7.06
CA VAL A 365 14.25 2.49 -7.79
C VAL A 365 15.56 2.11 -7.10
N ASP A 366 16.56 1.71 -7.88
CA ASP A 366 17.94 1.57 -7.38
C ASP A 366 18.55 2.96 -7.17
N VAL A 367 18.57 3.37 -5.91
CA VAL A 367 18.93 4.73 -5.51
C VAL A 367 20.42 5.00 -5.59
N ARG A 368 21.27 3.99 -5.81
CA ARG A 368 22.71 4.22 -6.04
C ARG A 368 22.98 5.12 -7.24
N THR A 369 22.09 5.08 -8.22
CA THR A 369 22.24 5.83 -9.47
C THR A 369 21.71 7.26 -9.40
N THR A 370 21.03 7.63 -8.30
CA THR A 370 20.49 8.97 -8.08
C THR A 370 21.58 9.92 -7.59
N ASP A 371 21.54 11.21 -7.93
CA ASP A 371 22.55 12.16 -7.46
C ASP A 371 22.21 12.73 -6.06
N PHE A 372 20.94 13.05 -5.83
CA PHE A 372 20.50 13.86 -4.69
C PHE A 372 19.28 13.29 -3.95
N TRP A 373 19.06 11.97 -3.98
CA TRP A 373 18.10 11.39 -3.05
C TRP A 373 18.64 11.48 -1.62
N LEU A 374 17.85 12.10 -0.73
CA LEU A 374 18.25 12.48 0.64
C LEU A 374 18.81 11.31 1.45
N PHE A 375 18.31 10.09 1.23
CA PHE A 375 18.68 8.91 2.00
C PHE A 375 19.61 7.94 1.26
N ARG A 376 20.16 8.32 0.09
CA ARG A 376 21.00 7.45 -0.76
C ARG A 376 22.14 6.80 0.01
N GLY A 377 22.78 7.55 0.90
CA GLY A 377 23.90 7.08 1.72
C GLY A 377 23.50 6.43 3.06
N MET A 378 22.22 6.30 3.38
CA MET A 378 21.77 5.81 4.70
C MET A 378 21.65 4.29 4.72
N VAL A 379 22.80 3.63 4.91
CA VAL A 379 22.90 2.21 5.24
C VAL A 379 23.80 2.07 6.46
N HIS A 380 23.26 1.57 7.57
CA HIS A 380 23.94 1.51 8.85
C HIS A 380 23.95 0.10 9.40
N ASN A 381 25.03 -0.26 10.11
CA ASN A 381 25.28 -1.59 10.67
C ASN A 381 24.95 -2.72 9.67
N ASP A 382 25.59 -2.65 8.51
CA ASP A 382 25.25 -3.35 7.28
C ASP A 382 25.89 -4.74 7.16
N PRO A 383 25.17 -5.84 7.48
CA PRO A 383 25.74 -7.18 7.40
C PRO A 383 25.95 -7.66 5.95
N PHE A 384 25.33 -7.01 4.96
CA PHE A 384 25.47 -7.37 3.55
C PHE A 384 26.66 -6.67 2.88
N GLN A 385 27.24 -5.67 3.55
CA GLN A 385 28.31 -4.83 3.02
C GLN A 385 27.90 -4.11 1.72
N ILE A 386 26.63 -3.68 1.63
CA ILE A 386 26.02 -2.94 0.51
C ILE A 386 26.93 -1.79 0.07
N LYS A 387 27.36 -0.94 1.02
CA LYS A 387 28.22 0.21 0.70
C LYS A 387 29.60 -0.22 0.19
N ALA A 388 30.27 -1.10 0.92
CA ALA A 388 31.65 -1.49 0.61
C ALA A 388 31.74 -2.25 -0.73
N LYS A 389 30.76 -3.10 -1.02
CA LYS A 389 30.68 -3.88 -2.27
C LYS A 389 29.90 -3.16 -3.37
N LYS A 390 29.42 -1.94 -3.12
CA LYS A 390 28.55 -1.17 -4.02
C LYS A 390 27.39 -2.02 -4.54
N LEU A 391 26.69 -2.74 -3.67
CA LEU A 391 25.54 -3.59 -4.07
C LEU A 391 24.26 -2.76 -4.24
N PRO A 392 23.32 -3.16 -5.12
CA PRO A 392 22.02 -2.51 -5.28
C PRO A 392 21.28 -2.33 -3.96
N HIS A 393 20.76 -1.13 -3.73
CA HIS A 393 19.79 -0.86 -2.67
C HIS A 393 18.69 0.04 -3.22
N PHE A 394 17.47 -0.18 -2.75
CA PHE A 394 16.27 0.28 -3.40
C PHE A 394 15.42 1.15 -2.48
N ALA A 395 14.62 2.03 -3.07
CA ALA A 395 13.62 2.80 -2.35
C ALA A 395 12.33 2.92 -3.16
N ALA A 396 11.21 3.11 -2.45
CA ALA A 396 9.89 3.36 -3.01
C ALA A 396 9.06 4.26 -2.07
N PRO A 397 9.29 5.58 -2.07
CA PRO A 397 8.41 6.53 -1.38
C PRO A 397 7.00 6.49 -1.97
N VAL A 398 5.92 6.38 -1.19
CA VAL A 398 5.81 6.56 0.27
C VAL A 398 5.80 5.21 1.00
N ALA A 399 6.16 5.18 2.29
CA ALA A 399 6.19 3.99 3.15
C ALA A 399 4.79 3.38 3.48
N MET A 400 3.97 3.19 2.44
CA MET A 400 2.67 2.53 2.42
C MET A 400 2.75 1.31 1.50
N THR A 401 2.77 0.12 2.10
CA THR A 401 3.07 -1.13 1.39
C THR A 401 2.23 -2.29 1.90
N ARG A 402 2.10 -3.34 1.08
CA ARG A 402 1.78 -4.69 1.57
C ARG A 402 3.08 -5.43 1.83
N THR A 403 3.31 -5.87 3.05
CA THR A 403 4.49 -6.66 3.43
C THR A 403 4.09 -8.05 3.90
N SER A 404 4.83 -9.09 3.52
CA SER A 404 4.64 -10.42 4.09
C SER A 404 5.21 -10.48 5.49
N LYS A 405 4.63 -11.34 6.34
CA LYS A 405 5.13 -11.56 7.70
C LYS A 405 6.60 -12.00 7.68
N ARG A 406 7.01 -12.81 6.70
CA ARG A 406 8.41 -13.27 6.58
C ARG A 406 9.39 -12.13 6.27
N LEU A 407 9.00 -11.17 5.44
CA LEU A 407 9.80 -9.97 5.19
C LEU A 407 9.90 -9.12 6.46
N LEU A 408 8.78 -8.85 7.14
CA LEU A 408 8.75 -8.13 8.42
C LEU A 408 9.62 -8.80 9.49
N SER A 409 9.52 -10.13 9.63
CA SER A 409 10.36 -10.91 10.55
C SER A 409 11.84 -10.80 10.22
N THR A 410 12.19 -10.75 8.93
CA THR A 410 13.58 -10.62 8.49
C THR A 410 14.14 -9.25 8.86
N VAL A 411 13.39 -8.18 8.58
CA VAL A 411 13.80 -6.82 8.96
C VAL A 411 13.87 -6.68 10.48
N HIS A 412 12.88 -7.20 11.22
CA HIS A 412 12.89 -7.24 12.67
C HIS A 412 14.17 -7.90 13.20
N THR A 413 14.54 -9.06 12.67
CA THR A 413 15.75 -9.79 13.08
C THR A 413 17.02 -8.99 12.78
N LEU A 414 17.10 -8.37 11.60
CA LEU A 414 18.26 -7.55 11.20
C LEU A 414 18.44 -6.34 12.13
N GLN A 415 17.36 -5.69 12.52
CA GLN A 415 17.37 -4.56 13.46
C GLN A 415 17.72 -4.99 14.88
N GLN A 416 17.18 -6.11 15.35
CA GLN A 416 17.44 -6.65 16.68
C GLN A 416 18.89 -7.12 16.86
N GLN A 417 19.38 -7.93 15.91
CA GLN A 417 20.65 -8.63 16.06
C GLN A 417 21.86 -7.81 15.62
N TYR A 418 21.68 -6.99 14.59
CA TYR A 418 22.78 -6.24 13.98
C TYR A 418 22.62 -4.73 14.17
N GLY A 419 21.49 -4.24 14.69
CA GLY A 419 21.20 -2.81 14.66
C GLY A 419 21.11 -2.27 13.24
N PHE A 420 20.83 -3.11 12.24
CA PHE A 420 20.78 -2.69 10.83
C PHE A 420 19.64 -1.71 10.60
N TRP A 421 19.90 -0.55 10.01
CA TRP A 421 18.83 0.39 9.71
C TRP A 421 19.09 1.27 8.49
N MET A 422 18.00 1.70 7.86
CA MET A 422 17.93 2.59 6.71
C MET A 422 16.75 3.56 6.89
N ALA A 423 16.50 4.43 5.91
CA ALA A 423 15.25 5.18 5.85
C ALA A 423 14.05 4.25 5.66
N SER A 424 12.86 4.66 6.12
CA SER A 424 11.66 3.82 6.11
C SER A 424 11.33 3.31 4.71
N GLU A 425 11.37 4.21 3.73
CA GLU A 425 11.01 3.99 2.32
C GLU A 425 12.05 3.18 1.54
N ALA A 426 13.13 2.74 2.20
CA ALA A 426 14.21 1.96 1.61
C ALA A 426 14.35 0.57 2.24
N THR A 427 13.85 0.42 3.48
CA THR A 427 14.18 -0.74 4.32
C THR A 427 13.55 -2.01 3.77
N MET A 428 12.26 -1.99 3.43
CA MET A 428 11.56 -3.18 2.95
C MET A 428 12.01 -3.54 1.54
N GLU A 429 12.22 -2.54 0.70
CA GLU A 429 12.60 -2.61 -0.71
C GLU A 429 14.00 -3.23 -0.85
N THR A 430 14.96 -2.69 -0.09
CA THR A 430 16.34 -3.17 -0.09
C THR A 430 16.44 -4.58 0.48
N ILE A 431 15.78 -4.87 1.60
CA ILE A 431 15.81 -6.22 2.19
C ILE A 431 15.08 -7.24 1.33
N ALA A 432 13.98 -6.85 0.67
CA ALA A 432 13.30 -7.72 -0.28
C ALA A 432 14.24 -8.19 -1.39
N TYR A 433 14.98 -7.25 -1.99
CA TYR A 433 15.98 -7.55 -3.01
C TYR A 433 17.09 -8.48 -2.50
N HIS A 434 17.78 -8.11 -1.41
CA HIS A 434 18.92 -8.89 -0.91
C HIS A 434 18.57 -10.28 -0.38
N LYS A 435 17.30 -10.52 -0.06
CA LYS A 435 16.82 -11.82 0.43
C LYS A 435 16.04 -12.61 -0.62
N GLY A 436 15.95 -12.10 -1.86
CA GLY A 436 15.24 -12.78 -2.96
C GLY A 436 13.72 -12.81 -2.83
N TYR A 437 13.15 -11.97 -1.97
CA TYR A 437 11.70 -11.83 -1.84
C TYR A 437 11.10 -11.18 -3.10
N LYS A 438 9.88 -11.56 -3.46
CA LYS A 438 9.21 -10.99 -4.63
C LYS A 438 8.66 -9.61 -4.27
N ALA A 439 9.27 -8.56 -4.79
CA ALA A 439 8.80 -7.19 -4.64
C ALA A 439 8.17 -6.69 -5.95
N VAL A 440 7.01 -6.07 -5.87
CA VAL A 440 6.26 -5.57 -7.02
C VAL A 440 5.80 -4.14 -6.76
N HIS A 441 6.13 -3.23 -7.66
CA HIS A 441 5.45 -1.94 -7.76
C HIS A 441 4.14 -2.14 -8.50
N VAL A 442 3.03 -1.92 -7.80
CA VAL A 442 1.69 -1.97 -8.40
C VAL A 442 1.40 -0.67 -9.14
N GLN A 443 1.20 -0.78 -10.45
CA GLN A 443 0.97 0.33 -11.37
C GLN A 443 -0.48 0.85 -11.27
N HIS A 444 -0.89 1.33 -10.10
CA HIS A 444 -2.23 1.89 -9.92
C HIS A 444 -2.41 3.21 -10.68
N PRO A 445 -3.64 3.57 -11.09
CA PRO A 445 -3.91 4.85 -11.73
C PRO A 445 -3.43 6.03 -10.87
N VAL A 446 -2.68 6.94 -11.49
CA VAL A 446 -2.30 8.23 -10.90
C VAL A 446 -2.72 9.34 -11.87
N PHE A 447 -3.42 10.33 -11.32
CA PHE A 447 -3.98 11.44 -12.10
C PHE A 447 -3.11 12.69 -11.96
N PHE A 448 -3.19 13.56 -12.96
CA PHE A 448 -2.28 14.68 -13.13
C PHE A 448 -3.00 15.99 -13.43
N ASN A 449 -2.61 17.05 -12.72
CA ASN A 449 -3.10 18.41 -12.92
C ASN A 449 -2.05 19.31 -13.58
N GLY A 450 -1.68 18.98 -14.82
CA GLY A 450 -0.73 19.78 -15.57
C GLY A 450 -0.98 19.79 -17.06
N THR A 451 -0.34 20.73 -17.73
CA THR A 451 -0.42 20.96 -19.18
C THR A 451 0.77 20.34 -19.94
N GLU A 452 1.75 19.81 -19.20
CA GLU A 452 2.91 19.12 -19.75
C GLU A 452 2.48 17.93 -20.62
N THR A 453 3.21 17.75 -21.72
CA THR A 453 3.00 16.62 -22.65
C THR A 453 3.50 15.32 -22.03
N ASP A 454 2.86 14.19 -22.37
CA ASP A 454 3.27 12.88 -21.87
C ASP A 454 4.76 12.60 -22.16
N LYS A 455 5.27 13.04 -23.31
CA LYS A 455 6.69 12.84 -23.68
C LYS A 455 7.64 13.60 -22.76
N MET A 456 7.27 14.81 -22.34
CA MET A 456 8.06 15.57 -21.36
C MET A 456 8.02 14.89 -20.00
N ILE A 457 6.86 14.36 -19.60
CA ILE A 457 6.72 13.63 -18.34
C ILE A 457 7.58 12.36 -18.36
N ASP A 458 7.51 11.56 -19.42
CA ASP A 458 8.32 10.34 -19.58
C ASP A 458 9.82 10.66 -19.49
N TRP A 459 10.26 11.71 -20.18
CA TRP A 459 11.65 12.18 -20.10
C TRP A 459 12.07 12.58 -18.68
N LEU A 460 11.15 13.12 -17.87
CA LEU A 460 11.43 13.51 -16.48
C LEU A 460 11.38 12.34 -15.49
N PHE A 461 10.47 11.39 -15.68
CA PHE A 461 10.15 10.34 -14.71
C PHE A 461 10.80 8.99 -15.02
N ASN A 462 11.19 8.77 -16.27
CA ASN A 462 11.87 7.57 -16.76
C ASN A 462 13.22 7.95 -17.41
N SER A 463 13.98 8.85 -16.78
CA SER A 463 15.24 9.39 -17.31
C SER A 463 16.44 8.45 -17.17
N GLY A 464 16.33 7.43 -16.31
CA GLY A 464 17.36 6.42 -16.08
C GLY A 464 17.49 5.41 -17.21
N GLY A 465 18.55 4.59 -17.16
CA GLY A 465 18.76 3.50 -18.11
C GLY A 465 17.66 2.43 -18.01
N PRO A 466 17.53 1.53 -19.00
CA PRO A 466 16.54 0.46 -19.01
C PRO A 466 16.59 -0.45 -17.77
N GLU A 467 17.73 -0.48 -17.08
CA GLU A 467 17.89 -1.20 -15.83
C GLU A 467 17.20 -0.59 -14.62
N ASN A 468 16.92 0.72 -14.67
CA ASN A 468 16.46 1.53 -13.55
C ASN A 468 15.82 2.84 -14.05
N LEU A 469 14.69 2.74 -14.76
CA LEU A 469 14.08 3.83 -15.52
C LEU A 469 13.77 5.05 -14.65
N GLY A 470 13.15 4.87 -13.48
CA GLY A 470 12.89 5.96 -12.52
C GLY A 470 14.09 6.37 -11.67
N GLY A 471 15.29 5.87 -11.97
CA GLY A 471 16.54 6.24 -11.31
C GLY A 471 17.41 7.17 -12.14
N GLY A 472 18.73 7.01 -12.00
CA GLY A 472 19.71 7.85 -12.70
C GLY A 472 19.90 9.25 -12.08
N PRO A 473 20.87 10.02 -12.61
CA PRO A 473 21.26 11.34 -12.08
C PRO A 473 20.09 12.32 -11.96
N ASP A 474 19.11 12.24 -12.87
CA ASP A 474 17.93 13.11 -12.95
C ASP A 474 16.66 12.46 -12.39
N SER A 475 16.78 11.41 -11.57
CA SER A 475 15.65 10.72 -10.96
C SER A 475 14.67 11.67 -10.26
N GLN A 476 13.38 11.36 -10.36
CA GLN A 476 12.32 12.04 -9.61
C GLN A 476 12.46 11.91 -8.09
N TYR A 477 13.27 10.97 -7.60
CA TYR A 477 13.56 10.84 -6.17
C TYR A 477 14.61 11.83 -5.68
N ASN A 478 15.31 12.53 -6.57
CA ASN A 478 16.10 13.67 -6.14
C ASN A 478 15.19 14.70 -5.47
N TRP A 479 15.67 15.27 -4.36
CA TRP A 479 14.86 16.17 -3.55
C TRP A 479 14.47 17.46 -4.28
N GLU A 480 15.17 17.80 -5.39
CA GLU A 480 14.97 19.01 -6.18
C GLU A 480 14.86 18.70 -7.67
N GLY A 481 14.40 19.68 -8.46
CA GLY A 481 14.36 19.60 -9.92
C GLY A 481 12.96 19.67 -10.54
N ALA A 482 12.91 19.54 -11.86
CA ALA A 482 11.66 19.66 -12.63
C ALA A 482 10.69 18.51 -12.35
N ALA A 483 11.18 17.28 -12.20
CA ALA A 483 10.37 16.13 -11.85
C ALA A 483 9.66 16.32 -10.49
N HIS A 484 10.35 16.87 -9.50
CA HIS A 484 9.77 17.15 -8.18
C HIS A 484 8.60 18.15 -8.24
N LYS A 485 8.70 19.21 -9.06
CA LYS A 485 7.59 20.15 -9.29
C LYS A 485 6.38 19.50 -9.98
N VAL A 486 6.63 18.49 -10.81
CA VAL A 486 5.56 17.72 -11.47
C VAL A 486 4.92 16.75 -10.49
N LEU A 487 5.70 16.13 -9.60
CA LEU A 487 5.20 15.24 -8.55
C LEU A 487 4.13 15.92 -7.67
N GLU A 488 4.29 17.22 -7.38
CA GLU A 488 3.30 18.03 -6.64
C GLU A 488 1.93 18.13 -7.33
N LYS A 489 1.85 17.87 -8.64
CA LYS A 489 0.62 17.90 -9.44
C LYS A 489 -0.05 16.53 -9.58
N LEU A 490 0.52 15.49 -8.97
CA LEU A 490 -0.02 14.13 -9.02
C LEU A 490 -0.98 13.89 -7.87
N THR A 491 -1.93 12.97 -8.06
CA THR A 491 -2.79 12.50 -6.96
C THR A 491 -2.08 11.56 -5.99
N TRP A 492 -0.87 11.13 -6.30
CA TRP A 492 -0.10 10.20 -5.48
C TRP A 492 1.37 10.60 -5.44
N TRP A 493 1.73 11.37 -4.41
CA TRP A 493 3.11 11.68 -4.03
C TRP A 493 3.12 12.50 -2.74
N TRP A 494 4.21 12.48 -1.95
CA TRP A 494 4.40 13.41 -0.83
C TRP A 494 5.00 14.75 -1.31
N PRO A 495 4.25 15.84 -1.40
CA PRO A 495 4.81 17.15 -1.74
C PRO A 495 5.46 17.79 -0.51
N ARG A 496 6.31 18.79 -0.75
CA ARG A 496 6.98 19.55 0.33
C ARG A 496 5.96 20.20 1.27
N GLU A 497 6.35 20.32 2.54
CA GLU A 497 5.56 21.01 3.55
C GLU A 497 5.30 22.47 3.14
N GLY A 498 4.07 22.94 3.33
CA GLY A 498 3.65 24.29 2.95
C GLY A 498 3.06 24.43 1.54
N TYR A 499 3.15 23.40 0.69
CA TYR A 499 2.57 23.44 -0.65
C TYR A 499 1.08 23.11 -0.68
N ASP A 500 0.47 23.45 -1.81
CA ASP A 500 -0.92 23.14 -2.10
C ASP A 500 -1.05 21.70 -2.59
N HIS A 501 -1.83 20.89 -1.87
CA HIS A 501 -1.89 19.44 -2.13
C HIS A 501 -2.99 19.16 -3.17
N TYR A 502 -2.63 18.93 -4.44
CA TYR A 502 -3.59 18.56 -5.47
C TYR A 502 -4.59 17.44 -5.06
N PRO A 503 -4.16 16.31 -4.46
CA PRO A 503 -5.09 15.28 -3.98
C PRO A 503 -6.15 15.84 -3.01
N GLN A 504 -5.77 16.79 -2.14
CA GLN A 504 -6.69 17.42 -1.19
C GLN A 504 -7.83 18.18 -1.89
N HIS A 505 -7.55 18.89 -2.98
CA HIS A 505 -8.59 19.56 -3.77
C HIS A 505 -9.52 18.57 -4.45
N VAL A 506 -8.95 17.55 -5.07
CA VAL A 506 -9.71 16.50 -5.77
C VAL A 506 -10.70 15.83 -4.81
N TRP A 507 -10.24 15.45 -3.61
CA TRP A 507 -11.12 14.85 -2.61
C TRP A 507 -12.06 15.86 -1.96
N SER A 508 -11.65 17.10 -1.78
CA SER A 508 -12.57 18.15 -1.31
C SER A 508 -13.73 18.33 -2.28
N ASP A 509 -13.49 18.27 -3.59
CA ASP A 509 -14.51 18.36 -4.62
C ASP A 509 -15.40 17.11 -4.64
N PHE A 510 -14.81 15.92 -4.47
CA PHE A 510 -15.55 14.68 -4.25
C PHE A 510 -16.49 14.76 -3.06
N LEU A 511 -16.00 15.28 -1.92
CA LEU A 511 -16.77 15.37 -0.69
C LEU A 511 -17.80 16.50 -0.70
N ARG A 512 -17.63 17.57 -1.49
CA ARG A 512 -18.42 18.81 -1.35
C ARG A 512 -19.19 19.27 -2.57
N LYS A 513 -18.79 18.83 -3.76
CA LYS A 513 -19.36 19.27 -5.04
C LYS A 513 -19.99 18.09 -5.80
N ASP A 514 -20.23 16.98 -5.12
CA ASP A 514 -20.72 15.72 -5.70
C ASP A 514 -19.92 15.30 -6.94
N ALA A 515 -18.61 15.57 -6.94
CA ALA A 515 -17.77 15.27 -8.09
C ALA A 515 -17.65 13.75 -8.25
N CYS A 516 -17.97 13.25 -9.45
CA CYS A 516 -17.76 11.85 -9.79
C CYS A 516 -16.29 11.63 -10.15
N LEU A 517 -15.58 10.92 -9.28
CA LEU A 517 -14.16 10.64 -9.44
C LEU A 517 -13.89 9.24 -10.01
N PRO A 518 -12.89 9.08 -10.89
CA PRO A 518 -12.48 7.77 -11.37
C PRO A 518 -11.97 6.85 -10.25
N PRO A 519 -11.88 5.53 -10.50
CA PRO A 519 -11.23 4.57 -9.62
C PRO A 519 -9.76 4.95 -9.40
N GLY A 520 -9.41 5.31 -8.17
CA GLY A 520 -8.12 5.92 -7.88
C GLY A 520 -7.74 5.88 -6.40
N MET A 521 -6.46 6.11 -6.16
CA MET A 521 -5.89 6.36 -4.84
C MET A 521 -5.32 7.78 -4.80
N PHE A 522 -5.47 8.43 -3.65
CA PHE A 522 -5.16 9.83 -3.45
C PHE A 522 -4.33 9.98 -2.17
N HIS A 523 -3.18 10.64 -2.25
CA HIS A 523 -2.29 10.91 -1.11
C HIS A 523 -1.36 12.09 -1.43
N PRO A 524 -1.13 13.02 -0.48
CA PRO A 524 -1.64 13.05 0.90
C PRO A 524 -2.86 13.96 1.13
N PHE A 525 -3.52 13.75 2.27
CA PHE A 525 -4.58 14.59 2.85
C PHE A 525 -4.16 15.20 4.19
N LYS A 526 -3.65 16.44 4.17
CA LYS A 526 -3.30 17.15 5.40
C LYS A 526 -4.52 17.88 5.97
N TRP A 527 -5.24 17.18 6.85
CA TRP A 527 -6.48 17.65 7.51
C TRP A 527 -6.26 18.79 8.51
N GLU A 528 -5.01 19.07 8.91
CA GLU A 528 -4.65 20.16 9.84
C GLU A 528 -5.11 21.54 9.31
N LYS A 529 -5.39 21.65 8.00
CA LYS A 529 -5.93 22.84 7.34
C LYS A 529 -7.48 22.91 7.34
N TYR A 530 -8.19 21.83 7.63
CA TYR A 530 -9.64 21.84 7.83
C TYR A 530 -9.95 22.01 9.32
N LYS A 531 -10.41 23.21 9.71
CA LYS A 531 -11.02 23.39 11.03
C LYS A 531 -12.21 22.46 11.12
N SER A 532 -12.25 21.62 12.16
CA SER A 532 -13.45 20.85 12.49
C SER A 532 -14.64 21.82 12.56
N PRO A 533 -15.83 21.46 12.06
CA PRO A 533 -17.04 22.14 12.49
C PRO A 533 -17.05 22.12 14.01
N LYS A 534 -17.25 23.30 14.62
CA LYS A 534 -17.36 23.44 16.07
C LYS A 534 -18.54 22.67 16.61
#